data_AF-A0A659RYX5-F1
#
_entry.id   AF-A0A659RYX5-F1
#
_cell.length_a   1.000
_cell.length_b   1.000
_cell.length_c   1.000
_cell.angle_alpha   90.00
_cell.angle_beta   90.00
_cell.angle_gamma   90.00
#
_symmetry.space_group_name_H-M   'P 1'
#
loop_
_entity.id
_entity.type
_entity.pdbx_description
1 polymer ?
#
loop_
_entity_poly.entity_id
_entity_poly.type
_entity_poly.pdbx_seq_one_letter_code
_entity_poly.pdbx_strand_id
1 'polypeptide(L)'
;QMCISHRPVPGSDVTGTKGTADKSSVGDYVFGLKAQGRYNGEPLTGTGKIGGMLALRSESTPFPVQADFRSGNTRVAFSGVVNEPMKMGGVDLRLKFSGDSLGDLYDLTGVLLPDTPPFETDGRLVAKIDAEKSSVFDYRGFNGRIGDSDIHGSLTYTTGKPRPKLEGDVESRQLRLADLGPLIGVDSGKDAEQSKRSEQRKGEKNVQPADKVLPYDRFETDKWDVMDADVRFKGRRIEHGGSLPISDLSTHIILKNADLRLQPLKFGLAGGSIVSNIHLEGDKKPMQGRADIQARRLKHNALLPYGELLLQRVGALHGAAGSSGAGTGGAARRGD
;
A
#
# COMPACT_ATOMS: atom_id res chain seq x y z
N GLN A 1 -29.77 6.31 3.10
CA GLN A 1 -31.00 6.03 2.34
C GLN A 1 -30.64 5.43 0.99
N MET A 2 -31.13 4.22 0.69
CA MET A 2 -30.87 3.53 -0.56
C MET A 2 -32.15 3.53 -1.38
N CYS A 3 -32.11 4.11 -2.58
CA CYS A 3 -33.25 4.18 -3.49
C CYS A 3 -33.02 3.21 -4.65
N ILE A 4 -33.95 2.29 -4.86
CA ILE A 4 -33.90 1.30 -5.94
C ILE A 4 -34.84 1.80 -7.04
N SER A 5 -34.30 2.01 -8.25
CA SER A 5 -35.08 2.47 -9.40
C SER A 5 -35.13 1.39 -10.48
N HIS A 6 -36.34 1.02 -10.90
CA HIS A 6 -36.56 0.07 -11.98
C HIS A 6 -36.50 0.79 -13.34
N ARG A 7 -35.29 0.93 -13.92
CA ARG A 7 -35.12 1.22 -15.35
C ARG A 7 -34.07 0.26 -15.93
N PRO A 8 -34.38 -0.51 -16.98
CA PRO A 8 -33.37 -1.29 -17.68
C PRO A 8 -32.39 -0.33 -18.34
N VAL A 9 -31.09 -0.50 -18.08
CA VAL A 9 -30.03 0.34 -18.66
C VAL A 9 -29.00 -0.57 -19.34
N PRO A 10 -28.71 -0.37 -20.64
CA PRO A 10 -27.71 -1.18 -21.34
C PRO A 10 -26.31 -1.10 -20.70
N GLY A 11 -25.54 -2.17 -20.87
CA GLY A 11 -24.34 -2.51 -20.09
C GLY A 11 -23.01 -1.87 -20.49
N SER A 12 -23.00 -0.79 -21.27
CA SER A 12 -21.75 -0.09 -21.64
C SER A 12 -21.54 1.20 -20.83
N ASP A 13 -20.28 1.49 -20.54
CA ASP A 13 -19.75 2.78 -20.03
C ASP A 13 -19.63 3.01 -18.52
N VAL A 14 -18.89 2.13 -17.82
CA VAL A 14 -18.26 2.52 -16.53
C VAL A 14 -16.77 2.15 -16.44
N THR A 15 -16.26 1.23 -17.26
CA THR A 15 -14.87 0.72 -17.17
C THR A 15 -13.95 1.08 -18.33
N GLY A 16 -14.40 1.87 -19.32
CA GLY A 16 -13.52 2.46 -20.35
C GLY A 16 -12.85 1.49 -21.33
N THR A 17 -13.36 0.26 -21.48
CA THR A 17 -12.83 -0.71 -22.46
C THR A 17 -13.83 -0.93 -23.60
N LYS A 18 -13.53 -0.35 -24.78
CA LYS A 18 -14.08 -0.83 -26.06
C LYS A 18 -13.33 -2.12 -26.43
N GLY A 19 -13.72 -3.23 -25.82
CA GLY A 19 -13.25 -4.57 -26.16
C GLY A 19 -14.42 -5.43 -26.60
N THR A 20 -14.28 -6.09 -27.75
CA THR A 20 -15.23 -7.03 -28.35
C THR A 20 -15.71 -8.03 -27.33
N ALA A 21 -16.97 -7.91 -26.90
CA ALA A 21 -17.59 -8.79 -25.92
C ALA A 21 -17.78 -10.18 -26.53
N ASP A 22 -17.09 -11.16 -25.96
CA ASP A 22 -17.40 -12.57 -26.19
C ASP A 22 -18.73 -12.91 -25.53
N LYS A 23 -19.64 -13.48 -26.31
CA LYS A 23 -21.01 -13.82 -25.89
C LYS A 23 -20.99 -15.12 -25.09
N SER A 24 -20.61 -15.06 -23.83
CA SER A 24 -20.96 -16.07 -22.83
C SER A 24 -21.85 -15.42 -21.78
N SER A 25 -23.08 -15.92 -21.64
CA SER A 25 -24.22 -15.31 -20.94
C SER A 25 -23.94 -14.93 -19.48
N VAL A 26 -23.48 -13.71 -19.24
CA VAL A 26 -23.66 -13.02 -17.96
C VAL A 26 -25.08 -12.46 -18.00
N GLY A 27 -25.94 -12.89 -17.06
CA GLY A 27 -27.34 -12.45 -17.03
C GLY A 27 -27.48 -10.93 -17.09
N ASP A 28 -28.52 -10.44 -17.77
CA ASP A 28 -28.71 -9.00 -17.97
C ASP A 28 -28.78 -8.25 -16.64
N TYR A 29 -28.16 -7.06 -16.57
CA TYR A 29 -28.37 -6.14 -15.46
C TYR A 29 -29.79 -5.59 -15.52
N VAL A 30 -30.63 -5.91 -14.52
CA VAL A 30 -32.06 -5.59 -14.54
C VAL A 30 -32.40 -4.38 -13.68
N PHE A 31 -31.66 -4.14 -12.60
CA PHE A 31 -32.00 -3.11 -11.61
C PHE A 31 -30.89 -2.07 -11.44
N GLY A 32 -31.29 -0.80 -11.39
CA GLY A 32 -30.42 0.33 -11.04
C GLY A 32 -30.58 0.73 -9.57
N LEU A 33 -29.46 0.99 -8.91
CA LEU A 33 -29.37 1.38 -7.51
C LEU A 33 -28.76 2.77 -7.39
N LYS A 34 -29.31 3.59 -6.49
CA LYS A 34 -28.69 4.86 -6.06
C LYS A 34 -28.59 4.86 -4.54
N ALA A 35 -27.38 5.11 -4.02
CA ALA A 35 -27.09 5.15 -2.60
C ALA A 35 -26.67 6.56 -2.19
N GLN A 36 -27.25 7.07 -1.11
CA GLN A 36 -26.84 8.31 -0.45
C GLN A 36 -26.95 8.14 1.07
N GLY A 37 -25.92 8.48 1.82
CA GLY A 37 -25.94 8.30 3.27
C GLY A 37 -24.62 8.64 3.93
N ARG A 38 -24.34 7.96 5.04
CA ARG A 38 -23.06 8.01 5.72
C ARG A 38 -22.55 6.60 5.98
N TYR A 39 -21.25 6.40 5.89
CA TYR A 39 -20.56 5.16 6.23
C TYR A 39 -19.36 5.53 7.10
N ASN A 40 -19.27 4.94 8.30
CA ASN A 40 -18.26 5.30 9.32
C ASN A 40 -18.14 6.82 9.56
N GLY A 41 -19.28 7.53 9.56
CA GLY A 41 -19.33 8.99 9.77
C GLY A 41 -19.13 9.83 8.51
N GLU A 42 -18.50 9.27 7.46
CA GLU A 42 -18.21 9.95 6.20
C GLU A 42 -19.40 9.95 5.24
N PRO A 43 -19.65 11.03 4.47
CA PRO A 43 -20.69 11.04 3.44
C PRO A 43 -20.43 9.98 2.36
N LEU A 44 -21.43 9.13 2.12
CA LEU A 44 -21.40 8.09 1.12
C LEU A 44 -22.39 8.39 0.00
N THR A 45 -21.93 8.36 -1.25
CA THR A 45 -22.76 8.48 -2.45
C THR A 45 -22.36 7.45 -3.49
N GLY A 46 -23.31 6.93 -4.26
CA GLY A 46 -22.96 5.97 -5.30
C GLY A 46 -24.14 5.53 -6.14
N THR A 47 -23.79 4.81 -7.20
CA THR A 47 -24.73 4.16 -8.11
C THR A 47 -24.30 2.73 -8.37
N GLY A 48 -25.24 1.86 -8.70
CA GLY A 48 -24.93 0.49 -9.06
C GLY A 48 -25.96 -0.13 -9.96
N LYS A 49 -25.63 -1.29 -10.50
CA LYS A 49 -26.50 -2.15 -11.27
C LYS A 49 -26.37 -3.57 -10.74
N ILE A 50 -27.48 -4.28 -10.64
CA ILE A 50 -27.50 -5.67 -10.20
C ILE A 50 -28.36 -6.52 -11.14
N GLY A 51 -28.07 -7.82 -11.17
CA GLY A 51 -28.88 -8.80 -11.89
C GLY A 51 -30.32 -8.89 -11.39
N GLY A 52 -31.15 -9.59 -12.16
CA GLY A 52 -32.55 -9.84 -11.79
C GLY A 52 -32.67 -10.52 -10.42
N MET A 53 -33.56 -10.06 -9.54
CA MET A 53 -33.75 -10.62 -8.20
C MET A 53 -34.11 -12.12 -8.20
N LEU A 54 -34.65 -12.64 -9.30
CA LEU A 54 -34.89 -14.08 -9.48
C LEU A 54 -33.59 -14.91 -9.44
N ALA A 55 -32.48 -14.35 -9.95
CA ALA A 55 -31.17 -15.00 -9.93
C ALA A 55 -30.59 -15.14 -8.51
N LEU A 56 -31.10 -14.39 -7.51
CA LEU A 56 -30.68 -14.53 -6.12
C LEU A 56 -31.06 -15.89 -5.51
N ARG A 57 -32.10 -16.56 -6.05
CA ARG A 57 -32.57 -17.86 -5.53
C ARG A 57 -31.80 -19.05 -6.08
N SER A 58 -30.94 -18.83 -7.08
CA SER A 58 -30.16 -19.89 -7.70
C SER A 58 -28.85 -20.09 -6.91
N GLU A 59 -28.57 -21.34 -6.53
CA GLU A 59 -27.28 -21.69 -5.91
C GLU A 59 -26.14 -21.78 -6.93
N SER A 60 -26.43 -21.89 -8.23
CA SER A 60 -25.42 -22.13 -9.28
C SER A 60 -25.27 -20.99 -10.28
N THR A 61 -26.15 -19.98 -10.27
CA THR A 61 -26.10 -18.88 -11.24
C THR A 61 -25.28 -17.71 -10.68
N PRO A 62 -24.18 -17.31 -11.33
CA PRO A 62 -23.44 -16.12 -10.93
C PRO A 62 -24.34 -14.88 -10.99
N PHE A 63 -24.37 -14.11 -9.90
CA PHE A 63 -25.20 -12.92 -9.78
C PHE A 63 -24.40 -11.68 -10.20
N PRO A 64 -24.74 -11.03 -11.33
CA PRO A 64 -23.95 -9.93 -11.85
C PRO A 64 -24.15 -8.67 -11.00
N VAL A 65 -23.04 -8.02 -10.68
CA VAL A 65 -23.00 -6.81 -9.85
C VAL A 65 -22.06 -5.78 -10.46
N GLN A 66 -22.47 -4.52 -10.40
CA GLN A 66 -21.66 -3.37 -10.76
C GLN A 66 -21.98 -2.23 -9.80
N ALA A 67 -20.96 -1.53 -9.31
CA ALA A 67 -21.16 -0.36 -8.46
C ALA A 67 -20.02 0.64 -8.62
N ASP A 68 -20.33 1.91 -8.38
CA ASP A 68 -19.39 3.02 -8.25
C ASP A 68 -19.86 3.89 -7.08
N PHE A 69 -19.08 3.91 -6.01
CA PHE A 69 -19.39 4.64 -4.79
C PHE A 69 -18.18 5.43 -4.32
N ARG A 70 -18.48 6.53 -3.64
CA ARG A 70 -17.54 7.45 -3.03
C ARG A 70 -17.90 7.61 -1.56
N SER A 71 -16.90 7.55 -0.69
CA SER A 71 -16.98 7.82 0.74
C SER A 71 -15.82 8.72 1.11
N GLY A 72 -16.09 9.96 1.51
CA GLY A 72 -15.04 10.97 1.67
C GLY A 72 -14.24 11.15 0.37
N ASN A 73 -12.91 11.00 0.45
CA ASN A 73 -12.00 11.07 -0.70
C ASN A 73 -11.72 9.72 -1.35
N THR A 74 -12.31 8.64 -0.84
CA THR A 74 -12.15 7.29 -1.36
C THR A 74 -13.25 6.98 -2.38
N ARG A 75 -12.87 6.48 -3.56
CA ARG A 75 -13.77 5.94 -4.57
C ARG A 75 -13.47 4.46 -4.78
N VAL A 76 -14.54 3.68 -4.89
CA VAL A 76 -14.47 2.28 -5.25
C VAL A 76 -15.44 2.04 -6.39
N ALA A 77 -14.93 1.43 -7.45
CA ALA A 77 -15.75 0.99 -8.56
C ALA A 77 -15.46 -0.48 -8.85
N PHE A 78 -16.51 -1.27 -9.03
CA PHE A 78 -16.35 -2.68 -9.37
C PHE A 78 -17.40 -3.16 -10.36
N SER A 79 -17.07 -4.23 -11.06
CA SER A 79 -17.99 -5.00 -11.91
C SER A 79 -17.59 -6.46 -11.93
N GLY A 80 -18.55 -7.37 -11.83
CA GLY A 80 -18.29 -8.79 -11.89
C GLY A 80 -19.47 -9.60 -11.40
N VAL A 81 -19.19 -10.70 -10.70
CA VAL A 81 -20.21 -11.64 -10.24
C VAL A 81 -20.04 -12.02 -8.78
N VAL A 82 -21.17 -12.30 -8.14
CA VAL A 82 -21.25 -12.94 -6.82
C VAL A 82 -21.74 -14.37 -7.02
N ASN A 83 -21.01 -15.34 -6.49
CA ASN A 83 -21.41 -16.74 -6.48
C ASN A 83 -22.17 -17.04 -5.20
N GLU A 84 -23.20 -17.88 -5.28
CA GLU A 84 -24.06 -18.24 -4.15
C GLU A 84 -24.54 -17.00 -3.36
N PRO A 85 -25.25 -16.05 -3.99
CA PRO A 85 -25.51 -14.72 -3.43
C PRO A 85 -26.21 -14.73 -2.06
N MET A 86 -27.01 -15.76 -1.75
CA MET A 86 -27.66 -15.93 -0.45
C MET A 86 -26.69 -16.37 0.67
N LYS A 87 -25.58 -17.01 0.32
CA LYS A 87 -24.51 -17.44 1.24
C LYS A 87 -23.27 -16.55 1.15
N MET A 88 -23.23 -15.64 0.17
CA MET A 88 -22.05 -14.87 -0.24
C MET A 88 -20.81 -15.75 -0.46
N GLY A 89 -20.96 -16.97 -0.99
CA GLY A 89 -19.87 -17.96 -1.01
C GLY A 89 -18.58 -17.50 -1.72
N GLY A 90 -18.70 -16.56 -2.67
CA GLY A 90 -17.54 -15.85 -3.19
C GLY A 90 -17.85 -14.78 -4.21
N VAL A 91 -16.84 -14.01 -4.60
CA VAL A 91 -16.95 -12.96 -5.62
C VAL A 91 -15.79 -13.05 -6.61
N ASP A 92 -16.05 -12.60 -7.83
CA ASP A 92 -15.04 -12.40 -8.86
C ASP A 92 -15.32 -11.06 -9.54
N LEU A 93 -14.52 -10.06 -9.18
CA LEU A 93 -14.76 -8.66 -9.52
C LEU A 93 -13.53 -8.07 -10.21
N ARG A 94 -13.76 -7.28 -11.27
CA ARG A 94 -12.80 -6.21 -11.62
C ARG A 94 -13.04 -5.06 -10.66
N LEU A 95 -11.99 -4.65 -9.97
CA LEU A 95 -12.06 -3.69 -8.87
C LEU A 95 -11.10 -2.54 -9.14
N LYS A 96 -11.58 -1.32 -8.90
CA LYS A 96 -10.83 -0.08 -8.95
C LYS A 96 -10.95 0.64 -7.62
N PHE A 97 -9.82 1.01 -7.04
CA PHE A 97 -9.74 1.82 -5.83
C PHE A 97 -8.98 3.11 -6.14
N SER A 98 -9.43 4.22 -5.60
CA SER A 98 -8.65 5.46 -5.58
C SER A 98 -8.95 6.27 -4.34
N GLY A 99 -7.96 6.99 -3.82
CA GLY A 99 -8.13 7.86 -2.68
C GLY A 99 -6.88 8.71 -2.42
N ASP A 100 -6.93 9.54 -1.39
CA ASP A 100 -5.82 10.43 -1.03
C ASP A 100 -4.69 9.70 -0.28
N SER A 101 -5.00 8.61 0.43
CA SER A 101 -4.03 7.78 1.16
C SER A 101 -4.52 6.33 1.23
N LEU A 102 -3.63 5.35 1.10
CA LEU A 102 -3.97 3.94 1.35
C LEU A 102 -4.47 3.72 2.78
N GLY A 103 -3.99 4.52 3.75
CA GLY A 103 -4.44 4.45 5.14
C GLY A 103 -5.94 4.74 5.32
N ASP A 104 -6.57 5.44 4.38
CA ASP A 104 -8.01 5.73 4.43
C ASP A 104 -8.87 4.53 3.99
N LEU A 105 -8.25 3.47 3.44
CA LEU A 105 -8.95 2.23 3.13
C LEU A 105 -9.32 1.43 4.37
N TYR A 106 -8.69 1.66 5.52
CA TYR A 106 -9.00 0.93 6.75
C TYR A 106 -10.47 1.10 7.13
N ASP A 107 -10.99 2.32 7.09
CA ASP A 107 -12.39 2.59 7.43
C ASP A 107 -13.35 1.92 6.45
N LEU A 108 -12.94 1.64 5.21
CA LEU A 108 -13.80 1.02 4.20
C LEU A 108 -13.70 -0.50 4.16
N THR A 109 -12.51 -1.04 4.39
CA THR A 109 -12.16 -2.44 4.09
C THR A 109 -11.72 -3.22 5.32
N GLY A 110 -11.37 -2.55 6.42
CA GLY A 110 -10.74 -3.13 7.61
C GLY A 110 -9.29 -3.55 7.41
N VAL A 111 -8.69 -3.31 6.23
CA VAL A 111 -7.28 -3.62 5.96
C VAL A 111 -6.43 -2.43 6.40
N LEU A 112 -5.51 -2.67 7.32
CA LEU A 112 -4.60 -1.64 7.80
C LEU A 112 -3.46 -1.48 6.78
N LEU A 113 -3.45 -0.33 6.12
CA LEU A 113 -2.41 0.06 5.18
C LEU A 113 -1.73 1.35 5.68
N PRO A 114 -0.46 1.58 5.31
CA PRO A 114 0.24 2.78 5.72
C PRO A 114 -0.31 4.02 5.00
N ASP A 115 -0.05 5.20 5.55
CA ASP A 115 -0.38 6.44 4.87
C ASP A 115 0.53 6.68 3.65
N THR A 116 -0.07 7.16 2.57
CA THR A 116 0.61 7.37 1.29
C THR A 116 0.18 8.68 0.63
N PRO A 117 0.90 9.14 -0.41
CA PRO A 117 0.32 10.07 -1.38
C PRO A 117 -0.93 9.47 -2.05
N PRO A 118 -1.66 10.28 -2.84
CA PRO A 118 -2.84 9.81 -3.57
C PRO A 118 -2.55 8.56 -4.38
N PHE A 119 -3.47 7.61 -4.33
CA PHE A 119 -3.30 6.32 -4.98
C PHE A 119 -4.48 6.01 -5.89
N GLU A 120 -4.21 5.18 -6.90
CA GLU A 120 -5.23 4.54 -7.71
C GLU A 120 -4.75 3.14 -8.08
N THR A 121 -5.61 2.13 -7.98
CA THR A 121 -5.32 0.77 -8.45
C THR A 121 -6.50 0.17 -9.20
N ASP A 122 -6.20 -0.72 -10.14
CA ASP A 122 -7.17 -1.57 -10.81
C ASP A 122 -6.67 -3.02 -10.92
N GLY A 123 -7.52 -3.97 -10.58
CA GLY A 123 -7.13 -5.38 -10.56
C GLY A 123 -8.33 -6.32 -10.49
N ARG A 124 -8.07 -7.62 -10.40
CA ARG A 124 -9.13 -8.63 -10.25
C ARG A 124 -9.17 -9.11 -8.81
N LEU A 125 -10.27 -8.88 -8.11
CA LEU A 125 -10.52 -9.40 -6.78
C LEU A 125 -11.31 -10.71 -6.88
N VAL A 126 -10.71 -11.81 -6.42
CA VAL A 126 -11.41 -13.08 -6.21
C VAL A 126 -11.48 -13.30 -4.71
N ALA A 127 -12.68 -13.37 -4.13
CA ALA A 127 -12.82 -13.65 -2.70
C ALA A 127 -13.64 -14.90 -2.45
N LYS A 128 -13.25 -15.65 -1.43
CA LYS A 128 -14.07 -16.67 -0.78
C LYS A 128 -14.46 -16.12 0.58
N ILE A 129 -15.75 -15.93 0.81
CA ILE A 129 -16.25 -15.34 2.03
C ILE A 129 -16.84 -16.47 2.86
N ASP A 130 -16.29 -16.63 4.06
CA ASP A 130 -16.77 -17.56 5.07
C ASP A 130 -16.79 -16.78 6.38
N ALA A 131 -17.98 -16.55 6.90
CA ALA A 131 -18.19 -15.77 8.13
C ALA A 131 -17.89 -16.58 9.40
N GLU A 132 -17.88 -17.91 9.31
CA GLU A 132 -17.64 -18.80 10.46
C GLU A 132 -16.15 -19.15 10.61
N LYS A 133 -15.41 -19.20 9.49
CA LYS A 133 -13.99 -19.53 9.46
C LYS A 133 -13.13 -18.31 9.14
N SER A 134 -12.63 -18.25 7.91
CA SER A 134 -11.77 -17.20 7.40
C SER A 134 -12.19 -16.88 5.97
N SER A 135 -12.26 -15.59 5.68
CA SER A 135 -12.47 -15.08 4.34
C SER A 135 -11.12 -14.79 3.70
N VAL A 136 -10.96 -15.20 2.45
CA VAL A 136 -9.72 -15.02 1.68
C VAL A 136 -10.03 -14.13 0.49
N PHE A 137 -9.26 -13.06 0.34
CA PHE A 137 -9.42 -12.04 -0.69
C PHE A 137 -8.13 -11.96 -1.51
N ASP A 138 -8.16 -12.50 -2.73
CA ASP A 138 -7.04 -12.45 -3.67
C ASP A 138 -7.21 -11.26 -4.62
N TYR A 139 -6.42 -10.21 -4.44
CA TYR A 139 -6.31 -9.12 -5.38
C TYR A 139 -5.18 -9.38 -6.38
N ARG A 140 -5.55 -9.86 -7.57
CA ARG A 140 -4.63 -10.43 -8.55
C ARG A 140 -4.31 -9.47 -9.67
N GLY A 141 -3.04 -9.42 -10.04
CA GLY A 141 -2.54 -8.70 -11.21
C GLY A 141 -2.98 -7.24 -11.23
N PHE A 142 -2.97 -6.59 -10.07
CA PHE A 142 -3.34 -5.19 -10.00
C PHE A 142 -2.27 -4.33 -10.66
N ASN A 143 -2.70 -3.22 -11.25
CA ASN A 143 -1.85 -2.14 -11.72
C ASN A 143 -2.34 -0.85 -11.06
N GLY A 144 -1.46 0.11 -10.88
CA GLY A 144 -1.83 1.33 -10.18
C GLY A 144 -0.68 2.28 -10.02
N ARG A 145 -0.93 3.33 -9.25
CA ARG A 145 0.04 4.34 -8.87
C ARG A 145 -0.17 4.78 -7.42
N ILE A 146 0.92 5.20 -6.78
CA ILE A 146 0.94 5.90 -5.50
C ILE A 146 1.81 7.13 -5.71
N GLY A 147 1.23 8.32 -5.61
CA GLY A 147 1.88 9.54 -6.08
C GLY A 147 2.25 9.42 -7.57
N ASP A 148 3.53 9.58 -7.87
CA ASP A 148 4.07 9.43 -9.22
C ASP A 148 4.71 8.05 -9.46
N SER A 149 4.73 7.18 -8.45
CA SER A 149 5.29 5.83 -8.55
C SER A 149 4.28 4.85 -9.10
N ASP A 150 4.65 4.02 -10.09
CA ASP A 150 3.80 2.91 -10.51
C ASP A 150 3.87 1.76 -9.51
N ILE A 151 2.75 1.06 -9.33
CA ILE A 151 2.66 -0.13 -8.49
C ILE A 151 1.90 -1.22 -9.23
N HIS A 152 2.36 -2.45 -9.07
CA HIS A 152 1.70 -3.61 -9.63
C HIS A 152 2.00 -4.85 -8.81
N GLY A 153 1.14 -5.86 -8.86
CA GLY A 153 1.39 -7.06 -8.07
C GLY A 153 0.18 -7.94 -7.85
N SER A 154 0.29 -8.79 -6.84
CA SER A 154 -0.83 -9.55 -6.30
C SER A 154 -0.71 -9.63 -4.79
N LEU A 155 -1.83 -9.43 -4.11
CA LEU A 155 -1.93 -9.48 -2.65
C LEU A 155 -3.08 -10.40 -2.26
N THR A 156 -2.86 -11.21 -1.24
CA THR A 156 -3.89 -12.03 -0.59
C THR A 156 -4.09 -11.51 0.82
N TYR A 157 -5.34 -11.16 1.14
CA TYR A 157 -5.76 -10.79 2.48
C TYR A 157 -6.61 -11.92 3.06
N THR A 158 -6.18 -12.47 4.18
CA THR A 158 -6.90 -13.54 4.89
C THR A 158 -7.38 -13.00 6.22
N THR A 159 -8.70 -13.03 6.45
CA THR A 159 -9.27 -12.70 7.76
C THR A 159 -9.07 -13.87 8.71
N GLY A 160 -8.98 -13.59 10.01
CA GLY A 160 -8.82 -14.64 11.00
C GLY A 160 -8.47 -14.10 12.38
N LYS A 161 -8.52 -14.99 13.36
CA LYS A 161 -8.05 -14.74 14.72
C LYS A 161 -6.67 -15.41 14.92
N PRO A 162 -5.76 -14.82 15.72
CA PRO A 162 -5.95 -13.58 16.48
C PRO A 162 -5.89 -12.31 15.62
N ARG A 163 -5.28 -12.38 14.43
CA ARG A 163 -5.11 -11.25 13.52
C ARG A 163 -5.31 -11.68 12.07
N PRO A 164 -5.81 -10.79 11.20
CA PRO A 164 -5.75 -11.01 9.77
C PRO A 164 -4.30 -10.98 9.26
N LYS A 165 -4.10 -11.50 8.05
CA LYS A 165 -2.79 -11.53 7.39
C LYS A 165 -2.88 -10.95 5.97
N LEU A 166 -1.94 -10.07 5.62
CA LEU A 166 -1.72 -9.60 4.25
C LEU A 166 -0.42 -10.20 3.69
N GLU A 167 -0.48 -10.83 2.52
CA GLU A 167 0.72 -11.43 1.90
C GLU A 167 0.74 -11.25 0.39
N GLY A 168 1.94 -11.23 -0.20
CA GLY A 168 2.09 -11.21 -1.66
C GLY A 168 3.32 -10.48 -2.16
N ASP A 169 3.30 -10.17 -3.46
CA ASP A 169 4.42 -9.55 -4.17
C ASP A 169 3.94 -8.26 -4.83
N VAL A 170 4.66 -7.18 -4.56
CA VAL A 170 4.42 -5.84 -5.10
C VAL A 170 5.70 -5.36 -5.80
N GLU A 171 5.53 -4.78 -6.97
CA GLU A 171 6.63 -4.26 -7.77
C GLU A 171 6.29 -2.88 -8.33
N SER A 172 7.33 -2.07 -8.48
CA SER A 172 7.31 -0.76 -9.11
C SER A 172 8.40 -0.72 -10.18
N ARG A 173 8.04 -0.34 -11.40
CA ARG A 173 9.02 -0.15 -12.48
C ARG A 173 9.75 1.18 -12.32
N GLN A 174 9.05 2.20 -11.88
CA GLN A 174 9.46 3.56 -11.60
C GLN A 174 8.95 3.97 -10.22
N LEU A 175 9.89 4.07 -9.29
CA LEU A 175 9.65 4.39 -7.89
C LEU A 175 10.26 5.75 -7.58
N ARG A 176 9.45 6.74 -7.26
CA ARG A 176 9.95 8.05 -6.81
C ARG A 176 10.21 7.97 -5.31
N LEU A 177 11.43 8.31 -4.89
CA LEU A 177 11.81 8.25 -3.47
C LEU A 177 10.96 9.20 -2.61
N ALA A 178 10.45 10.29 -3.20
CA ALA A 178 9.54 11.21 -2.53
C ALA A 178 8.22 10.53 -2.12
N ASP A 179 7.73 9.54 -2.88
CA ASP A 179 6.48 8.86 -2.58
C ASP A 179 6.63 7.82 -1.46
N LEU A 180 7.86 7.38 -1.19
CA LEU A 180 8.19 6.55 -0.02
C LEU A 180 8.32 7.36 1.27
N GLY A 181 8.33 8.70 1.19
CA GLY A 181 8.60 9.57 2.33
C GLY A 181 7.68 9.32 3.52
N PRO A 182 6.35 9.35 3.33
CA PRO A 182 5.40 9.05 4.40
C PRO A 182 5.59 7.67 5.02
N LEU A 183 5.97 6.66 4.23
CA LEU A 183 6.16 5.29 4.70
C LEU A 183 7.36 5.13 5.65
N ILE A 184 8.37 5.98 5.52
CA ILE A 184 9.59 5.95 6.34
C ILE A 184 9.67 7.13 7.32
N GLY A 185 8.58 7.91 7.45
CA GLY A 185 8.49 9.07 8.35
C GLY A 185 9.44 10.20 7.97
N VAL A 186 9.65 10.46 6.67
CA VAL A 186 10.42 11.63 6.21
C VAL A 186 9.54 12.58 5.41
N ASP A 187 9.64 13.87 5.73
CA ASP A 187 8.93 14.93 5.03
C ASP A 187 9.43 15.08 3.59
N SER A 188 8.68 14.52 2.64
CA SER A 188 9.03 14.49 1.22
C SER A 188 8.32 15.58 0.40
N GLY A 189 8.54 16.84 0.74
CA GLY A 189 8.17 17.98 -0.13
C GLY A 189 6.67 18.12 -0.43
N LYS A 190 6.33 18.66 -1.62
CA LYS A 190 4.98 19.17 -1.96
C LYS A 190 3.87 18.12 -2.00
N ASP A 191 4.18 16.87 -2.30
CA ASP A 191 3.19 15.77 -2.38
C ASP A 191 2.85 15.20 -1.00
N ALA A 192 3.72 15.46 0.00
CA ALA A 192 3.45 15.14 1.40
C ALA A 192 2.35 16.02 2.02
N GLU A 193 2.02 17.18 1.44
CA GLU A 193 0.95 18.06 1.93
C GLU A 193 -0.44 17.38 1.90
N GLN A 194 -0.70 16.50 0.93
CA GLN A 194 -1.97 15.77 0.87
C GLN A 194 -2.04 14.64 1.91
N SER A 195 -0.96 13.88 2.11
CA SER A 195 -0.86 12.88 3.17
C SER A 195 -0.91 13.53 4.56
N LYS A 196 -0.27 14.69 4.75
CA LYS A 196 -0.40 15.50 5.97
C LYS A 196 -1.81 16.01 6.19
N ARG A 197 -2.56 16.30 5.11
CA ARG A 197 -3.97 16.70 5.22
C ARG A 197 -4.85 15.53 5.64
N SER A 198 -4.56 14.28 5.24
CA SER A 198 -5.23 13.10 5.81
C SER A 198 -4.90 12.91 7.29
N GLU A 199 -3.64 13.06 7.70
CA GLU A 199 -3.22 13.01 9.12
C GLU A 199 -3.88 14.10 9.97
N GLN A 200 -3.89 15.35 9.47
CA GLN A 200 -4.56 16.48 10.14
C GLN A 200 -6.06 16.27 10.31
N ARG A 201 -6.72 15.58 9.38
CA ARG A 201 -8.15 15.23 9.49
C ARG A 201 -8.39 14.12 10.53
N LYS A 202 -7.43 13.20 10.69
CA LYS A 202 -7.44 12.17 11.75
C LYS A 202 -7.08 12.73 13.15
N GLY A 203 -6.71 14.01 13.23
CA GLY A 203 -6.34 14.67 14.48
C GLY A 203 -4.90 14.39 14.93
N GLU A 204 -4.11 13.73 14.08
CA GLU A 204 -2.70 13.40 14.29
C GLU A 204 -1.87 14.66 13.98
N LYS A 205 -1.69 15.55 14.98
CA LYS A 205 -0.84 16.75 14.86
C LYS A 205 0.62 16.37 15.08
N ASN A 206 1.37 16.11 14.01
CA ASN A 206 2.84 16.11 14.08
C ASN A 206 3.40 17.44 13.58
N VAL A 207 3.66 18.36 14.51
CA VAL A 207 4.47 19.55 14.23
C VAL A 207 5.91 19.17 14.53
N GLN A 208 6.72 18.99 13.48
CA GLN A 208 8.15 18.72 13.63
C GLN A 208 8.81 19.94 14.32
N PRO A 209 9.44 19.78 15.49
CA PRO A 209 10.11 20.88 16.15
C PRO A 209 11.24 21.40 15.26
N ALA A 210 11.33 22.71 15.05
CA ALA A 210 12.32 23.35 14.17
C ALA A 210 13.79 23.05 14.55
N ASP A 211 14.02 22.47 15.72
CA ASP A 211 15.34 22.20 16.32
C ASP A 211 15.74 20.71 16.28
N LYS A 212 15.01 19.85 15.55
CA LYS A 212 15.34 18.42 15.40
C LYS A 212 15.59 18.02 13.95
N VAL A 213 16.81 17.53 13.70
CA VAL A 213 17.31 17.10 12.38
C VAL A 213 16.89 15.65 12.03
N LEU A 214 16.37 14.91 13.01
CA LEU A 214 15.76 13.59 12.82
C LEU A 214 14.24 13.70 12.95
N PRO A 215 13.45 12.98 12.11
CA PRO A 215 12.00 12.93 12.26
C PRO A 215 11.61 12.60 13.70
N TYR A 216 10.84 13.48 14.33
CA TYR A 216 10.30 13.26 15.68
C TYR A 216 9.00 12.44 15.64
N ASP A 217 8.59 11.98 14.46
CA ASP A 217 7.38 11.21 14.30
C ASP A 217 7.51 9.94 15.12
N ARG A 218 6.67 9.84 16.16
CA ARG A 218 6.52 8.58 16.88
C ARG A 218 5.95 7.60 15.87
N PHE A 219 6.72 6.56 15.53
CA PHE A 219 6.18 5.43 14.79
C PHE A 219 4.91 4.98 15.52
N GLU A 220 3.76 5.00 14.83
CA GLU A 220 2.48 4.59 15.38
C GLU A 220 2.42 3.07 15.53
N THR A 221 3.19 2.54 16.46
CA THR A 221 3.31 1.08 16.71
C THR A 221 2.03 0.49 17.29
N ASP A 222 1.13 1.33 17.82
CA ASP A 222 -0.15 0.88 18.37
C ASP A 222 -1.03 0.21 17.29
N LYS A 223 -0.79 0.50 16.00
CA LYS A 223 -1.47 -0.14 14.87
C LYS A 223 -0.78 -1.43 14.39
N TRP A 224 0.45 -1.73 14.83
CA TRP A 224 1.23 -2.88 14.33
C TRP A 224 0.76 -4.23 14.88
N ASP A 225 -0.01 -4.22 15.96
CA ASP A 225 -0.60 -5.44 16.52
C ASP A 225 -1.98 -5.77 15.91
N VAL A 226 -2.45 -4.98 14.94
CA VAL A 226 -3.78 -5.15 14.34
C VAL A 226 -3.77 -6.22 13.24
N MET A 227 -2.63 -6.42 12.56
CA MET A 227 -2.51 -7.31 11.40
C MET A 227 -1.08 -7.84 11.24
N ASP A 228 -0.94 -9.06 10.72
CA ASP A 228 0.35 -9.60 10.27
C ASP A 228 0.56 -9.34 8.77
N ALA A 229 1.81 -9.17 8.33
CA ALA A 229 2.15 -8.97 6.92
C ALA A 229 3.35 -9.81 6.47
N ASP A 230 3.31 -10.30 5.22
CA ASP A 230 4.40 -11.02 4.55
C ASP A 230 4.44 -10.58 3.07
N VAL A 231 5.09 -9.45 2.82
CA VAL A 231 5.06 -8.78 1.51
C VAL A 231 6.46 -8.62 0.96
N ARG A 232 6.68 -9.05 -0.27
CA ARG A 232 7.91 -8.75 -1.01
C ARG A 232 7.69 -7.54 -1.88
N PHE A 233 8.59 -6.57 -1.78
CA PHE A 233 8.56 -5.36 -2.58
C PHE A 233 9.80 -5.25 -3.45
N LYS A 234 9.64 -4.81 -4.70
CA LYS A 234 10.74 -4.53 -5.63
C LYS A 234 10.51 -3.23 -6.39
N GLY A 235 11.44 -2.28 -6.30
CA GLY A 235 11.49 -1.09 -7.13
C GLY A 235 12.66 -1.18 -8.10
N ARG A 236 12.45 -1.11 -9.42
CA ARG A 236 13.54 -1.22 -10.40
C ARG A 236 14.27 0.11 -10.60
N ARG A 237 13.60 1.07 -11.24
CA ARG A 237 14.15 2.40 -11.46
C ARG A 237 13.71 3.29 -10.32
N ILE A 238 14.66 3.91 -9.62
CA ILE A 238 14.37 4.84 -8.54
C ILE A 238 14.62 6.26 -9.03
N GLU A 239 13.59 7.09 -8.97
CA GLU A 239 13.68 8.52 -9.23
C GLU A 239 13.98 9.22 -7.92
N HIS A 240 15.25 9.57 -7.75
CA HIS A 240 15.78 10.22 -6.56
C HIS A 240 15.89 11.76 -6.73
N GLY A 241 15.61 12.30 -7.92
CA GLY A 241 15.78 13.73 -8.20
C GLY A 241 17.20 14.22 -7.89
N GLY A 242 17.33 15.36 -7.20
CA GLY A 242 18.63 15.88 -6.74
C GLY A 242 19.23 15.15 -5.52
N SER A 243 18.56 14.12 -4.98
CA SER A 243 19.07 13.35 -3.84
C SER A 243 20.05 12.24 -4.27
N LEU A 244 20.65 11.54 -3.30
CA LEU A 244 21.67 10.50 -3.49
C LEU A 244 21.24 9.52 -4.61
N PRO A 245 22.17 9.09 -5.50
CA PRO A 245 21.86 8.17 -6.58
C PRO A 245 21.60 6.76 -6.04
N ILE A 246 20.35 6.52 -5.69
CA ILE A 246 19.82 5.21 -5.27
C ILE A 246 19.29 4.50 -6.52
N SER A 247 19.53 3.20 -6.66
CA SER A 247 18.94 2.35 -7.70
C SER A 247 18.43 1.03 -7.12
N ASP A 248 17.58 0.32 -7.85
CA ASP A 248 17.22 -1.10 -7.59
C ASP A 248 16.92 -1.41 -6.11
N LEU A 249 15.70 -1.16 -5.66
CA LEU A 249 15.25 -1.49 -4.31
C LEU A 249 14.60 -2.88 -4.27
N SER A 250 14.96 -3.71 -3.30
CA SER A 250 14.18 -4.91 -2.99
C SER A 250 14.13 -5.13 -1.49
N THR A 251 12.97 -5.46 -0.95
CA THR A 251 12.81 -5.77 0.47
C THR A 251 11.78 -6.87 0.67
N HIS A 252 11.95 -7.66 1.73
CA HIS A 252 10.94 -8.57 2.24
C HIS A 252 10.47 -8.04 3.59
N ILE A 253 9.23 -7.57 3.62
CA ILE A 253 8.56 -6.98 4.76
C ILE A 253 7.81 -8.09 5.48
N ILE A 254 8.22 -8.37 6.71
CA ILE A 254 7.58 -9.36 7.58
C ILE A 254 7.13 -8.61 8.83
N LEU A 255 5.82 -8.53 9.05
CA LEU A 255 5.23 -8.04 10.29
C LEU A 255 4.52 -9.21 10.97
N LYS A 256 4.94 -9.56 12.18
CA LYS A 256 4.33 -10.67 12.92
C LYS A 256 4.21 -10.32 14.38
N ASN A 257 2.99 -10.26 14.93
CA ASN A 257 2.76 -9.88 16.33
C ASN A 257 3.48 -8.56 16.71
N ALA A 258 3.29 -7.51 15.91
CA ALA A 258 3.98 -6.22 16.06
C ALA A 258 5.53 -6.25 15.95
N ASP A 259 6.14 -7.37 15.55
CA ASP A 259 7.57 -7.49 15.23
C ASP A 259 7.78 -7.25 13.73
N LEU A 260 8.38 -6.11 13.36
CA LEU A 260 8.65 -5.74 11.98
C LEU A 260 10.08 -6.09 11.59
N ARG A 261 10.22 -6.80 10.46
CA ARG A 261 11.50 -7.15 9.86
C ARG A 261 11.55 -6.77 8.39
N LEU A 262 12.66 -6.18 7.98
CA LEU A 262 13.01 -5.92 6.59
C LEU A 262 14.24 -6.75 6.27
N GLN A 263 14.04 -7.92 5.65
CA GLN A 263 15.05 -8.99 5.62
C GLN A 263 15.10 -9.72 4.27
N PRO A 264 16.01 -9.36 3.35
CA PRO A 264 16.91 -8.21 3.38
C PRO A 264 16.30 -6.99 2.69
N LEU A 265 16.62 -5.79 3.17
CA LEU A 265 16.51 -4.55 2.42
C LEU A 265 17.77 -4.36 1.57
N LYS A 266 17.63 -4.32 0.24
CA LYS A 266 18.75 -4.15 -0.69
C LYS A 266 18.51 -2.95 -1.59
N PHE A 267 19.53 -2.13 -1.79
CA PHE A 267 19.50 -1.06 -2.75
C PHE A 267 20.89 -0.73 -3.30
N GLY A 268 20.94 -0.29 -4.56
CA GLY A 268 22.10 0.33 -5.15
C GLY A 268 22.30 1.74 -4.58
N LEU A 269 23.55 2.10 -4.30
CA LEU A 269 23.91 3.46 -3.89
C LEU A 269 25.25 3.84 -4.49
N ALA A 270 25.33 4.99 -5.18
CA ALA A 270 26.59 5.55 -5.68
C ALA A 270 27.43 4.53 -6.49
N GLY A 271 26.77 3.71 -7.30
CA GLY A 271 27.39 2.67 -8.12
C GLY A 271 27.87 1.41 -7.36
N GLY A 272 27.62 1.34 -6.05
CA GLY A 272 27.81 0.16 -5.23
C GLY A 272 26.47 -0.45 -4.78
N SER A 273 26.52 -1.32 -3.78
CA SER A 273 25.33 -2.00 -3.23
C SER A 273 25.32 -1.95 -1.71
N ILE A 274 24.15 -1.65 -1.14
CA ILE A 274 23.86 -1.77 0.29
C ILE A 274 22.91 -2.93 0.50
N VAL A 275 23.21 -3.74 1.50
CA VAL A 275 22.32 -4.78 2.02
C VAL A 275 22.14 -4.51 3.50
N SER A 276 20.91 -4.38 3.95
CA SER A 276 20.59 -4.19 5.36
C SER A 276 19.53 -5.18 5.83
N ASN A 277 19.62 -5.57 7.10
CA ASN A 277 18.56 -6.26 7.81
C ASN A 277 18.09 -5.32 8.92
N ILE A 278 16.81 -4.99 8.93
CA ILE A 278 16.22 -4.12 9.95
C ILE A 278 15.23 -4.95 10.76
N HIS A 279 15.27 -4.79 12.08
CA HIS A 279 14.38 -5.44 13.03
C HIS A 279 13.88 -4.40 14.04
N LEU A 280 12.56 -4.22 14.11
CA LEU A 280 11.88 -3.28 14.98
C LEU A 280 10.85 -4.03 15.84
N GLU A 281 10.98 -3.93 17.16
CA GLU A 281 10.15 -4.59 18.17
C GLU A 281 9.06 -3.62 18.64
N GLY A 282 7.92 -3.59 17.95
CA GLY A 282 6.83 -2.64 18.18
C GLY A 282 5.96 -2.92 19.42
N ASP A 283 6.08 -4.12 19.99
CA ASP A 283 5.46 -4.55 21.24
C ASP A 283 6.16 -3.96 22.49
N LYS A 284 7.37 -3.44 22.33
CA LYS A 284 8.17 -2.84 23.41
C LYS A 284 7.97 -1.32 23.51
N LYS A 285 7.93 -0.79 24.73
CA LYS A 285 7.86 0.66 25.01
C LYS A 285 9.03 1.06 25.93
N PRO A 286 10.02 1.85 25.47
CA PRO A 286 10.18 2.37 24.11
C PRO A 286 10.51 1.27 23.09
N MET A 287 10.15 1.50 21.82
CA MET A 287 10.42 0.58 20.71
C MET A 287 11.92 0.29 20.62
N GLN A 288 12.28 -0.98 20.45
CA GLN A 288 13.66 -1.39 20.24
C GLN A 288 13.91 -1.65 18.76
N GLY A 289 15.00 -1.11 18.24
CA GLY A 289 15.38 -1.28 16.84
C GLY A 289 16.81 -1.75 16.69
N ARG A 290 17.05 -2.67 15.75
CA ARG A 290 18.37 -3.12 15.32
C ARG A 290 18.48 -3.03 13.80
N ALA A 291 19.64 -2.62 13.32
CA ALA A 291 19.93 -2.57 11.90
C ALA A 291 21.36 -3.05 11.64
N ASP A 292 21.48 -4.12 10.85
CA ASP A 292 22.75 -4.59 10.31
C ASP A 292 22.90 -4.05 8.89
N ILE A 293 23.97 -3.31 8.60
CA ILE A 293 24.17 -2.65 7.31
C ILE A 293 25.51 -3.07 6.72
N GLN A 294 25.49 -3.59 5.50
CA GLN A 294 26.66 -3.97 4.74
C GLN A 294 26.73 -3.16 3.45
N ALA A 295 27.79 -2.38 3.28
CA ALA A 295 28.06 -1.62 2.07
C ALA A 295 29.20 -2.25 1.27
N ARG A 296 29.03 -2.33 -0.06
CA ARG A 296 30.06 -2.88 -0.96
C ARG A 296 30.25 -1.97 -2.17
N ARG A 297 31.53 -1.71 -2.51
CA ARG A 297 31.97 -1.02 -3.73
C ARG A 297 31.33 0.36 -3.95
N LEU A 298 31.13 1.15 -2.89
CA LEU A 298 30.62 2.51 -3.00
C LEU A 298 31.68 3.40 -3.68
N LYS A 299 31.28 4.15 -4.72
CA LYS A 299 32.21 5.08 -5.40
C LYS A 299 32.25 6.39 -4.63
N HIS A 300 33.41 6.70 -4.05
CA HIS A 300 33.64 7.93 -3.27
C HIS A 300 33.25 9.20 -4.06
N ASN A 301 33.63 9.29 -5.34
CA ASN A 301 33.35 10.46 -6.18
C ASN A 301 31.86 10.71 -6.43
N ALA A 302 31.02 9.67 -6.36
CA ALA A 302 29.56 9.80 -6.50
C ALA A 302 28.87 10.20 -5.17
N LEU A 303 29.61 10.16 -4.06
CA LEU A 303 29.15 10.61 -2.74
C LEU A 303 29.64 12.03 -2.39
N LEU A 304 30.71 12.52 -3.04
CA LEU A 304 31.30 13.85 -2.77
C LEU A 304 30.31 15.03 -2.84
N PRO A 305 29.39 15.13 -3.83
CA PRO A 305 28.39 16.19 -3.86
C PRO A 305 27.41 16.15 -2.68
N TYR A 306 27.37 15.03 -1.94
CA TYR A 306 26.50 14.77 -0.80
C TYR A 306 27.26 14.70 0.53
N GLY A 307 28.56 15.04 0.54
CA GLY A 307 29.43 14.92 1.73
C GLY A 307 28.93 15.72 2.93
N GLU A 308 28.42 16.93 2.72
CA GLU A 308 27.86 17.79 3.78
C GLU A 308 26.56 17.20 4.38
N LEU A 309 25.72 16.58 3.53
CA LEU A 309 24.45 15.94 3.95
C LEU A 309 24.68 14.67 4.78
N LEU A 310 25.74 13.91 4.48
CA LEU A 310 26.12 12.71 5.23
C LEU A 310 26.77 13.07 6.57
N LEU A 311 27.66 14.07 6.60
CA LEU A 311 28.34 14.51 7.82
C LEU A 311 27.38 15.10 8.86
N GLN A 312 26.35 15.84 8.43
CA GLN A 312 25.30 16.34 9.34
C GLN A 312 24.45 15.23 9.96
N ARG A 313 24.29 14.08 9.29
CA ARG A 313 23.50 12.94 9.82
C ARG A 313 24.32 11.98 10.68
N VAL A 314 25.64 11.91 10.49
CA VAL A 314 26.55 11.08 11.31
C VAL A 314 26.79 11.68 12.70
N GLY A 315 26.75 13.02 12.84
CA GLY A 315 26.94 13.70 14.13
C GLY A 315 25.87 13.43 15.20
N ALA A 316 24.71 12.87 14.83
CA ALA A 316 23.58 12.63 15.73
C ALA A 316 23.38 11.15 16.14
N LEU A 317 24.24 10.23 15.70
CA LEU A 317 24.07 8.78 15.80
C LEU A 317 24.78 8.10 17.00
N HIS A 318 25.04 8.84 18.08
CA HIS A 318 25.60 8.26 19.33
C HIS A 318 24.53 7.52 20.17
N GLY A 319 23.88 6.52 19.57
CA GLY A 319 23.06 5.52 20.25
C GLY A 319 23.48 4.13 19.80
N ALA A 320 24.40 3.51 20.54
CA ALA A 320 24.92 2.13 20.40
C ALA A 320 24.69 1.45 19.03
N ALA A 321 25.28 2.00 17.97
CA ALA A 321 25.36 1.34 16.67
C ALA A 321 26.55 0.38 16.67
N GLY A 322 26.28 -0.93 16.70
CA GLY A 322 27.29 -1.95 16.41
C GLY A 322 27.62 -1.94 14.92
N SER A 323 28.50 -1.03 14.48
CA SER A 323 29.01 -1.05 13.11
C SER A 323 30.24 -1.98 13.04
N SER A 324 30.13 -3.10 12.32
CA SER A 324 31.30 -3.89 11.92
C SER A 324 31.51 -3.70 10.42
N GLY A 325 32.31 -2.70 10.06
CA GLY A 325 32.75 -2.47 8.69
C GLY A 325 34.01 -3.27 8.40
N ALA A 326 33.90 -4.42 7.75
CA ALA A 326 35.06 -5.08 7.15
C ALA A 326 35.41 -4.39 5.82
N GLY A 327 36.12 -3.27 5.91
CA GLY A 327 36.68 -2.57 4.75
C GLY A 327 38.07 -3.12 4.42
N THR A 328 38.20 -3.99 3.42
CA THR A 328 39.50 -4.27 2.80
C THR A 328 39.85 -3.12 1.85
N GLY A 329 40.28 -2.00 2.42
CA GLY A 329 40.91 -0.90 1.69
C GLY A 329 42.41 -1.10 1.66
N GLY A 330 42.92 -1.73 0.61
CA GLY A 330 44.35 -1.75 0.31
C GLY A 330 44.77 -0.49 -0.46
N ALA A 331 45.84 0.15 0.04
CA ALA A 331 46.81 1.07 -0.58
C ALA A 331 46.88 2.41 0.17
N ALA A 332 48.02 3.05 0.44
CA ALA A 332 49.45 2.72 0.46
C ALA A 332 50.16 3.97 1.07
N ARG A 333 51.35 3.78 1.65
CA ARG A 333 52.36 4.79 2.09
C ARG A 333 52.52 6.02 1.17
N ARG A 334 52.95 7.21 1.61
CA ARG A 334 54.23 7.65 2.25
C ARG A 334 54.06 9.15 2.68
N GLY A 335 54.58 9.67 3.80
CA GLY A 335 55.97 10.19 4.03
C GLY A 335 56.18 11.53 3.29
N ASP A 336 56.59 12.66 3.87
CA ASP A 336 57.27 13.04 5.13
C ASP A 336 56.59 14.25 5.80
#